data_AF-A0A379CAB9-F1
#
_entry.id   AF-A0A379CAB9-F1
#
_cell.length_a   1.000
_cell.length_b   1.000
_cell.length_c   1.000
_cell.angle_alpha   90.00
_cell.angle_beta   90.00
_cell.angle_gamma   90.00
#
_symmetry.space_group_name_H-M   'P 1'
#
loop_
_entity.id
_entity.type
_entity.pdbx_description
1 polymer ?
#
loop_
_entity_poly.entity_id
_entity_poly.type
_entity_poly.pdbx_seq_one_letter_code
_entity_poly.pdbx_strand_id
1 'polypeptide(L)'
;MKKTIGYTLFILSWLAWGVIALLPFFDLSTAMVATMTTIMLILGEIFFWVSTLLLGSEFMAAIKGFFKKVTQTITQWAKTKRE
;
A
#
# COMPACT_ATOMS: atom_id res chain seq x y z
N MET A 1 12.39 2.07 16.59
CA MET A 1 11.74 0.74 16.56
C MET A 1 10.26 0.82 16.16
N LYS A 2 9.39 1.59 16.86
CA LYS A 2 7.95 1.68 16.53
C LYS A 2 7.66 2.12 15.08
N LYS A 3 8.39 3.12 14.56
CA LYS A 3 8.23 3.61 13.18
C LYS A 3 8.60 2.55 12.13
N THR A 4 9.70 1.83 12.35
CA THR A 4 10.14 0.73 11.48
C THR A 4 9.08 -0.37 11.39
N ILE A 5 8.50 -0.76 12.53
CA ILE A 5 7.41 -1.75 12.59
C ILE A 5 6.20 -1.26 11.78
N GLY A 6 5.82 0.00 11.92
CA GLY A 6 4.72 0.59 11.15
C GLY A 6 4.98 0.56 9.65
N TYR A 7 6.17 0.95 9.19
CA TYR A 7 6.52 0.86 7.77
C TYR A 7 6.54 -0.59 7.27
N THR A 8 7.02 -1.54 8.06
CA THR A 8 7.00 -2.97 7.72
C THR A 8 5.57 -3.49 7.59
N LEU A 9 4.67 -3.15 8.52
CA LEU A 9 3.24 -3.50 8.45
C LEU A 9 2.56 -2.90 7.22
N PHE A 10 2.91 -1.65 6.88
CA PHE A 10 2.39 -1.00 5.69
C PHE A 10 2.82 -1.74 4.41
N ILE A 11 4.10 -2.10 4.29
CA ILE A 11 4.61 -2.90 3.16
C ILE A 11 3.95 -4.29 3.12
N LEU A 12 3.79 -4.96 4.25
CA LEU A 12 3.12 -6.26 4.36
C LEU A 12 1.66 -6.18 3.91
N SER A 13 0.95 -5.09 4.22
CA SER A 13 -0.41 -4.88 3.74
C SER A 13 -0.47 -4.84 2.21
N TRP A 14 0.51 -4.21 1.55
CA TRP A 14 0.61 -4.20 0.09
C TRP A 14 1.01 -5.56 -0.50
N LEU A 15 1.87 -6.32 0.19
CA LEU A 15 2.22 -7.68 -0.21
C LEU A 15 1.02 -8.62 -0.17
N ALA A 16 0.09 -8.45 0.78
CA ALA A 16 -1.16 -9.21 0.83
C ALA A 16 -1.95 -9.07 -0.48
N TRP A 17 -2.05 -7.86 -1.03
CA TRP A 17 -2.66 -7.62 -2.36
C TRP A 17 -1.88 -8.27 -3.49
N GLY A 18 -0.54 -8.20 -3.45
CA GLY A 18 0.33 -8.87 -4.42
C GLY A 18 0.11 -10.39 -4.46
N VAL A 19 -0.03 -11.03 -3.30
CA VAL A 19 -0.32 -12.47 -3.23
C VAL A 19 -1.70 -12.79 -3.79
N ILE A 20 -2.72 -11.98 -3.50
CA ILE A 20 -4.06 -12.16 -4.09
C ILE A 20 -4.00 -12.12 -5.62
N ALA A 21 -3.25 -11.17 -6.19
CA ALA A 21 -3.07 -11.07 -7.64
C ALA A 21 -2.35 -12.28 -8.24
N LEU A 22 -1.53 -12.98 -7.45
CA LEU A 22 -0.83 -14.20 -7.87
C LEU A 22 -1.65 -15.48 -7.69
N LEU A 23 -2.68 -15.49 -6.83
CA LEU A 23 -3.54 -16.67 -6.60
C LEU A 23 -4.08 -17.35 -7.88
N PRO A 24 -4.57 -16.64 -8.92
CA PRO A 24 -5.11 -17.30 -10.11
C PRO A 24 -4.05 -18.01 -10.97
N PHE A 25 -2.76 -17.81 -10.70
CA PHE A 25 -1.68 -18.51 -11.39
C PHE A 25 -1.31 -19.85 -10.74
N PHE A 26 -1.90 -20.16 -9.58
CA PHE A 26 -1.74 -21.45 -8.93
C PHE A 26 -2.93 -22.35 -9.26
N ASP A 27 -2.66 -23.64 -9.40
CA ASP A 27 -3.67 -24.67 -9.74
C ASP A 27 -4.49 -25.06 -8.49
N LEU A 28 -5.14 -24.05 -7.88
CA LEU A 28 -5.93 -24.14 -6.66
C LEU A 28 -7.43 -24.21 -7.00
N SER A 29 -8.20 -24.89 -6.16
CA SER A 29 -9.66 -24.93 -6.33
C SER A 29 -10.27 -23.55 -6.12
N THR A 30 -11.38 -23.26 -6.81
CA THR A 30 -12.11 -21.99 -6.70
C THR A 30 -12.51 -21.66 -5.26
N ALA A 31 -12.91 -22.68 -4.50
CA ALA A 31 -13.23 -22.52 -3.09
C ALA A 31 -12.01 -22.07 -2.27
N MET A 32 -10.85 -22.68 -2.50
CA MET A 32 -9.60 -22.32 -1.82
C MET A 32 -9.18 -20.90 -2.16
N VAL A 33 -9.20 -20.51 -3.45
CA VAL A 33 -8.85 -19.16 -3.90
C VAL A 33 -9.76 -18.11 -3.27
N ALA A 34 -11.07 -18.36 -3.22
CA ALA A 34 -12.02 -17.45 -2.59
C ALA A 34 -11.71 -17.27 -1.09
N THR A 35 -11.53 -18.37 -0.36
CA THR A 35 -11.21 -18.33 1.08
C THR A 35 -9.90 -17.60 1.35
N MET A 36 -8.83 -17.93 0.60
CA MET A 36 -7.53 -17.26 0.76
C MET A 36 -7.63 -15.77 0.45
N THR A 37 -8.34 -15.39 -0.61
CA THR A 37 -8.55 -13.99 -0.98
C THR A 37 -9.25 -13.23 0.14
N THR A 38 -10.33 -13.78 0.71
CA THR A 38 -11.07 -13.13 1.81
C THR A 38 -10.20 -12.95 3.05
N ILE A 39 -9.48 -13.99 3.48
CA ILE A 39 -8.59 -13.90 4.65
C ILE A 39 -7.49 -12.88 4.41
N MET A 40 -6.88 -12.92 3.23
CA MET A 40 -5.76 -12.03 2.89
C MET A 40 -6.21 -10.57 2.78
N LEU A 41 -7.43 -10.31 2.30
CA LEU A 41 -8.05 -8.97 2.31
C LEU A 41 -8.22 -8.44 3.73
N ILE A 42 -8.82 -9.24 4.62
CA ILE A 42 -9.05 -8.84 6.01
C ILE A 42 -7.72 -8.56 6.72
N LEU A 43 -6.73 -9.44 6.56
CA LEU A 43 -5.40 -9.25 7.14
C LEU A 43 -4.70 -8.00 6.55
N GLY A 44 -4.81 -7.80 5.24
CA GLY A 44 -4.29 -6.62 4.56
C GLY A 44 -4.87 -5.32 5.14
N GLU A 45 -6.19 -5.26 5.32
CA GLU A 45 -6.83 -4.10 5.95
C GLU A 45 -6.38 -3.90 7.40
N ILE A 46 -6.35 -4.97 8.21
CA ILE A 46 -5.91 -4.87 9.61
C ILE A 46 -4.46 -4.34 9.68
N PHE A 47 -3.55 -4.89 8.88
CA PHE A 47 -2.17 -4.42 8.84
C PHE A 47 -2.06 -2.97 8.36
N PHE A 48 -2.85 -2.57 7.36
CA PHE A 48 -2.89 -1.19 6.89
C PHE A 48 -3.37 -0.23 7.99
N TRP A 49 -4.48 -0.54 8.67
CA TRP A 49 -5.01 0.29 9.75
C TRP A 49 -4.06 0.36 10.94
N VAL A 50 -3.52 -0.78 11.38
CA VAL A 50 -2.53 -0.83 12.48
C VAL A 50 -1.27 -0.07 12.10
N SER A 51 -0.78 -0.20 10.86
CA SER A 51 0.37 0.56 10.39
C SER A 51 0.11 2.07 10.48
N THR A 52 -1.04 2.51 9.97
CA THR A 52 -1.43 3.92 9.92
C THR A 52 -1.60 4.49 11.33
N LEU A 53 -2.20 3.73 12.23
CA LEU A 53 -2.35 4.09 13.64
C LEU A 53 -0.99 4.22 14.35
N LEU A 54 -0.07 3.28 14.09
CA LEU A 54 1.26 3.25 14.72
C LEU A 54 2.19 4.34 14.19
N LEU A 55 2.05 4.69 12.91
CA LEU A 55 2.84 5.70 12.21
C LEU A 55 2.31 7.14 12.41
N GLY A 56 0.99 7.28 12.60
CA GLY A 56 0.34 8.54 13.00
C GLY A 56 0.54 9.73 12.05
N SER A 57 0.55 10.93 12.64
CA SER A 57 0.57 12.22 11.92
C SER A 57 1.85 12.44 11.10
N GLU A 58 2.98 11.86 11.52
CA GLU A 58 4.25 11.97 10.82
C GLU A 58 4.22 11.27 9.46
N PHE A 59 3.55 10.13 9.36
CA PHE A 59 3.39 9.42 8.10
C PHE A 59 2.45 10.14 7.14
N MET A 60 1.37 10.74 7.66
CA MET A 60 0.54 11.61 6.83
C MET A 60 1.29 12.85 6.36
N ALA A 61 2.18 13.42 7.19
CA ALA A 61 3.05 14.50 6.77
C ALA A 61 4.04 14.04 5.68
N ALA A 62 4.61 12.84 5.81
CA ALA A 62 5.49 12.24 4.81
C ALA A 62 4.78 11.98 3.47
N ILE A 63 3.58 11.38 3.50
CA ILE A 63 2.74 11.16 2.31
C ILE A 63 2.39 12.49 1.64
N LYS A 64 1.89 13.47 2.41
CA LYS A 64 1.56 14.80 1.88
C LYS A 64 2.77 15.48 1.26
N GLY A 65 3.94 15.38 1.90
CA GLY A 65 5.20 15.89 1.38
C GLY A 65 5.61 15.24 0.06
N PHE A 66 5.45 13.91 -0.05
CA PHE A 66 5.71 13.16 -1.27
C PHE A 66 4.77 13.56 -2.40
N PHE A 67 3.46 13.57 -2.15
CA PHE A 67 2.46 13.99 -3.14
C PHE A 67 2.66 15.43 -3.60
N LYS A 68 3.00 16.34 -2.68
CA LYS A 68 3.32 17.74 -3.02
C LYS A 68 4.52 17.85 -3.95
N LYS A 69 5.60 17.10 -3.67
CA LYS A 69 6.78 17.05 -4.56
C LYS A 69 6.41 16.50 -5.95
N VAL A 70 5.68 15.39 -6.00
CA VAL A 70 5.27 14.76 -7.27
C VAL A 70 4.41 15.71 -8.10
N THR A 71 3.39 16.33 -7.49
CA THR A 71 2.52 17.30 -8.19
C THR A 71 3.30 18.53 -8.65
N GLN A 72 4.23 19.03 -7.85
CA GLN A 72 5.13 20.12 -8.27
C GLN A 72 5.98 19.70 -9.47
N THR A 73 6.62 18.53 -9.45
CA THR A 73 7.42 18.04 -10.58
C THR A 73 6.60 17.88 -11.86
N ILE A 74 5.39 17.31 -11.75
CA ILE A 74 4.48 17.17 -12.90
C ILE A 74 4.08 18.55 -13.45
N THR A 75 3.79 19.50 -12.56
CA THR A 75 3.40 20.87 -12.97
C THR A 75 4.55 21.59 -13.65
N GLN A 76 5.78 21.44 -13.14
CA GLN A 76 6.99 21.98 -13.76
C GLN A 76 7.22 21.36 -15.14
N TRP A 77 7.20 20.02 -15.24
CA TRP A 77 7.32 19.31 -16.51
C TRP A 77 6.25 19.73 -17.53
N ALA A 78 5.01 19.90 -17.09
CA ALA A 78 3.91 20.34 -17.95
C ALA A 78 4.04 21.80 -18.42
N LYS A 79 4.68 22.67 -17.63
CA LYS A 79 5.03 24.04 -18.05
C LYS A 79 6.17 24.04 -19.06
N THR A 80 7.26 23.31 -18.79
CA THR A 80 8.44 23.25 -19.66
C THR A 80 8.13 22.67 -21.04
N LYS A 81 7.13 21.79 -21.16
CA LYS A 81 6.71 21.20 -22.44
C LYS A 81 5.78 22.10 -23.27
N ARG A 82 5.37 23.25 -22.72
CA ARG A 82 4.38 24.16 -23.33
C ARG A 82 5.01 25.46 -23.88
N GLU A 83 6.30 25.69 -23.61
CA GLU A 83 7.15 26.74 -24.19
C GLU A 83 7.96 26.18 -25.36
#